data_AF-A0A7C2K2H7-F1
#
_entry.id   AF-A0A7C2K2H7-F1
#
_cell.length_a   1.000
_cell.length_b   1.000
_cell.length_c   1.000
_cell.angle_alpha   90.00
_cell.angle_beta   90.00
_cell.angle_gamma   90.00
#
_symmetry.space_group_name_H-M   'P 1'
#
loop_
_entity.id
_entity.type
_entity.pdbx_description
1 polymer ?
#
loop_
_entity_poly.entity_id
_entity_poly.type
_entity_poly.pdbx_seq_one_letter_code
_entity_poly.pdbx_strand_id
1 'polypeptide(L)'
;MHGCRTLVLFAALTAPTLHAGQEASPPTVTLESAGQGTPQRLAYKFSPGQFVHYEVAASSKIVMQKGEVQATATNETQTWKQFRVVTVDEQGNGTLEPIITRVKMQAQFNNLPEVSWDSQTGGEPPKDFAPLAQTIGRAHTRIVFAPNGELLKITPLPGAPEHLAHAADKADPKHNFLIMLPKEPVGVGAVWKDRFQTPVSVGNGLTQPITLQRQYTLVGINGSIATIALKTSVITPLNNAEIEGQLIQRTPSGTIEFDIDRGVIVSQASSVNNQVVNAMGPGTRLQAESETREKLAGPTATVQPAALKR
;
A
#
# COMPACT_ATOMS: atom_id res chain seq x y z
N MET A 1 31.87 16.29 27.59
CA MET A 1 31.74 16.11 26.13
C MET A 1 31.72 14.62 25.80
N HIS A 2 30.59 13.95 25.98
CA HIS A 2 30.44 12.52 25.70
C HIS A 2 29.09 12.29 25.01
N GLY A 3 29.14 11.74 23.79
CA GLY A 3 28.20 10.72 23.35
C GLY A 3 26.78 11.14 22.95
N CYS A 4 26.61 12.11 22.05
CA CYS A 4 25.37 12.20 21.27
C CYS A 4 25.46 11.21 20.09
N ARG A 5 25.25 9.92 20.38
CA ARG A 5 25.15 8.86 19.37
C ARG A 5 23.73 8.87 18.81
N THR A 6 23.61 9.40 17.59
CA THR A 6 22.74 8.92 16.50
C THR A 6 21.37 8.38 16.92
N LEU A 7 20.38 9.27 17.10
CA LEU A 7 18.96 8.91 17.02
C LEU A 7 18.45 9.29 15.61
N VAL A 8 18.94 8.59 14.60
CA VAL A 8 18.35 8.64 13.25
C VAL A 8 17.22 7.61 13.26
N LEU A 9 16.05 8.02 13.75
CA LEU A 9 14.83 7.24 13.65
C LEU A 9 14.21 7.51 12.27
N PHE A 10 14.89 7.08 11.20
CA PHE A 10 14.19 6.80 9.95
C PHE A 10 13.37 5.55 10.21
N ALA A 11 12.11 5.74 10.59
CA ALA A 11 11.13 4.67 10.65
C ALA A 11 10.80 4.26 9.21
N ALA A 12 11.76 3.62 8.53
CA ALA A 12 11.41 2.49 7.70
C ALA A 12 10.72 1.52 8.66
N LEU A 13 9.42 1.32 8.48
CA LEU A 13 8.69 0.19 9.05
C LEU A 13 9.33 -1.08 8.48
N THR A 14 10.49 -1.47 9.03
CA THR A 14 11.04 -2.80 8.85
C THR A 14 10.10 -3.72 9.61
N ALA A 15 9.23 -4.42 8.87
CA ALA A 15 8.41 -5.46 9.43
C ALA A 15 9.34 -6.45 10.16
N PRO A 16 9.10 -6.76 11.45
CA PRO A 16 9.81 -7.85 12.10
C PRO A 16 9.52 -9.15 11.33
N THR A 17 10.56 -9.98 11.20
CA THR A 17 10.46 -11.37 10.72
C THR A 17 9.38 -12.10 11.51
N LEU A 18 8.34 -12.55 10.81
CA LEU A 18 7.21 -13.31 11.37
C LEU A 18 7.74 -14.60 12.01
N HIS A 19 7.58 -14.76 13.32
CA HIS A 19 7.51 -16.09 13.94
C HIS A 19 6.04 -16.51 14.03
N ALA A 20 5.79 -17.81 13.83
CA ALA A 20 4.48 -18.40 13.70
C ALA A 20 3.57 -18.13 14.92
N GLY A 21 2.55 -17.30 14.72
CA GLY A 21 1.43 -17.10 15.63
C GLY A 21 0.17 -16.84 14.82
N GLN A 22 -0.87 -17.65 15.07
CA GLN A 22 -2.28 -17.61 14.63
C GLN A 22 -2.57 -17.30 13.14
N GLU A 23 -3.31 -18.20 12.50
CA GLU A 23 -3.85 -18.03 11.15
C GLU A 23 -4.69 -16.76 11.06
N ALA A 24 -4.22 -15.79 10.28
CA ALA A 24 -5.06 -14.69 9.85
C ALA A 24 -6.10 -15.26 8.88
N SER A 25 -7.39 -15.06 9.19
CA SER A 25 -8.46 -15.42 8.27
C SER A 25 -8.25 -14.70 6.93
N PRO A 26 -8.47 -15.38 5.79
CA PRO A 26 -8.36 -14.74 4.48
C PRO A 26 -9.29 -13.52 4.42
N PRO A 27 -8.90 -12.45 3.71
CA PRO A 27 -9.75 -11.29 3.57
C PRO A 27 -11.05 -11.68 2.85
N THR A 28 -12.19 -11.51 3.52
CA THR A 28 -13.50 -11.77 2.95
C THR A 28 -14.18 -10.45 2.60
N VAL A 29 -14.59 -10.30 1.33
CA VAL A 29 -15.48 -9.22 0.92
C VAL A 29 -16.90 -9.55 1.32
N THR A 30 -17.54 -8.65 2.04
CA THR A 30 -18.96 -8.77 2.41
C THR A 30 -19.73 -7.56 1.88
N LEU A 31 -20.78 -7.82 1.12
CA LEU A 31 -21.72 -6.79 0.69
C LEU A 31 -22.64 -6.44 1.88
N GLU A 32 -22.65 -5.18 2.27
CA GLU A 32 -23.51 -4.66 3.35
C GLU A 32 -24.79 -4.03 2.80
N SER A 33 -24.69 -3.36 1.66
CA SER A 33 -25.83 -2.78 0.94
C SER A 33 -25.58 -2.89 -0.55
N ALA A 34 -26.59 -3.34 -1.30
CA ALA A 34 -26.52 -3.47 -2.75
C ALA A 34 -26.64 -2.12 -3.50
N GLY A 35 -26.97 -1.04 -2.79
CA GLY A 35 -27.24 0.27 -3.41
C GLY A 35 -28.57 0.30 -4.16
N GLN A 36 -28.73 1.33 -4.99
CA GLN A 36 -29.94 1.59 -5.78
C GLN A 36 -29.60 1.85 -7.25
N GLY A 37 -30.61 1.80 -8.11
CA GLY A 37 -30.46 1.99 -9.56
C GLY A 37 -29.99 0.73 -10.28
N THR A 38 -29.53 0.89 -11.53
CA THR A 38 -29.09 -0.23 -12.38
C THR A 38 -27.78 -0.82 -11.84
N PRO A 39 -27.77 -2.10 -11.39
CA PRO A 39 -26.56 -2.71 -10.86
C PRO A 39 -25.46 -2.84 -11.93
N GLN A 40 -24.23 -2.51 -11.55
CA GLN A 40 -23.04 -2.64 -12.39
C GLN A 40 -22.08 -3.67 -11.79
N ARG A 41 -21.51 -4.52 -12.63
CA ARG A 41 -20.45 -5.44 -12.21
C ARG A 41 -19.11 -4.71 -12.23
N LEU A 42 -18.51 -4.54 -11.06
CA LEU A 42 -17.15 -4.02 -10.93
C LEU A 42 -16.18 -5.20 -10.92
N ALA A 43 -15.34 -5.32 -11.95
CA ALA A 43 -14.34 -6.38 -12.03
C ALA A 43 -13.13 -5.93 -12.86
N TYR A 44 -11.95 -6.37 -12.43
CA TYR A 44 -10.73 -6.26 -13.21
C TYR A 44 -10.84 -7.11 -14.48
N LYS A 45 -10.38 -6.55 -15.60
CA LYS A 45 -10.39 -7.22 -16.91
C LYS A 45 -8.95 -7.37 -17.38
N PHE A 46 -8.31 -8.44 -16.93
CA PHE A 46 -6.93 -8.73 -17.28
C PHE A 46 -6.82 -9.22 -18.73
N SER A 47 -5.82 -8.74 -19.46
CA SER A 47 -5.49 -9.22 -20.81
C SER A 47 -4.06 -9.73 -20.85
N PRO A 48 -3.78 -10.96 -21.32
CA PRO A 48 -2.40 -11.47 -21.42
C PRO A 48 -1.48 -10.52 -22.20
N GLY A 49 -0.28 -10.27 -21.66
CA GLY A 49 0.70 -9.35 -22.25
C GLY A 49 0.43 -7.86 -21.99
N GLN A 50 -0.69 -7.50 -21.34
CA GLN A 50 -1.00 -6.12 -20.98
C GLN A 50 0.02 -5.57 -19.98
N PHE A 51 0.41 -4.31 -20.19
CA PHE A 51 1.11 -3.50 -19.21
C PHE A 51 0.19 -2.40 -18.71
N VAL A 52 0.13 -2.23 -17.40
CA VAL A 52 -0.59 -1.13 -16.75
C VAL A 52 0.41 -0.31 -15.99
N HIS A 53 0.48 0.99 -16.29
CA HIS A 53 1.48 1.91 -15.76
C HIS A 53 0.82 2.93 -14.84
N TYR A 54 1.46 3.23 -13.72
CA TYR A 54 0.99 4.20 -12.75
C TYR A 54 2.10 5.16 -12.35
N GLU A 55 1.68 6.39 -12.09
CA GLU A 55 2.47 7.38 -11.38
C GLU A 55 1.85 7.57 -10.00
N VAL A 56 2.69 7.53 -8.96
CA VAL A 56 2.30 7.71 -7.58
C VAL A 56 3.07 8.88 -7.00
N ALA A 57 2.36 9.89 -6.50
CA ALA A 57 2.91 10.94 -5.65
C ALA A 57 2.47 10.68 -4.21
N ALA A 58 3.42 10.67 -3.27
CA ALA A 58 3.15 10.51 -1.86
C ALA A 58 3.91 11.56 -1.05
N SER A 59 3.27 12.11 -0.03
CA SER A 59 3.89 13.01 0.95
C SER A 59 3.48 12.58 2.34
N SER A 60 4.39 12.68 3.30
CA SER A 60 4.09 12.42 4.71
C SER A 60 4.84 13.37 5.64
N LYS A 61 4.21 13.65 6.78
CA LYS A 61 4.78 14.42 7.88
C LYS A 61 4.43 13.72 9.18
N ILE A 62 5.44 13.41 9.98
CA ILE A 62 5.29 12.84 11.31
C ILE A 62 5.89 13.83 12.31
N VAL A 63 5.10 14.23 13.30
CA VAL A 63 5.53 15.09 14.39
C VAL A 63 5.45 14.31 15.69
N MET A 64 6.57 14.19 16.39
CA MET A 64 6.64 13.65 17.74
C MET A 64 6.98 14.79 18.69
N GLN A 65 6.20 14.96 19.74
CA GLN A 65 6.43 15.96 20.78
C GLN A 65 6.49 15.30 22.15
N LYS A 66 7.43 15.75 23.01
CA LYS A 66 7.49 15.44 24.43
C LYS A 66 7.88 16.70 25.20
N GLY A 67 6.94 17.27 25.95
CA GLY A 67 7.13 18.60 26.57
C GLY A 67 7.40 19.66 25.50
N GLU A 68 8.50 20.39 25.64
CA GLU A 68 8.95 21.41 24.67
C GLU A 68 9.79 20.83 23.51
N VAL A 69 10.21 19.56 23.60
CA VAL A 69 11.02 18.93 22.56
C VAL A 69 10.10 18.40 21.46
N GLN A 70 10.39 18.81 20.22
CA GLN A 70 9.70 18.34 19.03
C GLN A 70 10.70 17.71 18.04
N ALA A 71 10.31 16.59 17.47
CA ALA A 71 10.94 16.01 16.29
C ALA A 71 9.94 15.97 15.13
N THR A 72 10.39 16.28 13.92
CA THR A 72 9.58 16.28 12.70
C THR A 72 10.32 15.51 11.61
N ALA A 73 9.63 14.58 10.97
CA ALA A 73 10.11 13.86 9.79
C ALA A 73 9.17 14.14 8.63
N THR A 74 9.71 14.54 7.49
CA THR A 74 8.96 14.73 6.24
C THR A 74 9.53 13.82 5.16
N ASN A 75 8.65 13.29 4.31
CA ASN A 75 9.04 12.51 3.15
C ASN A 75 8.17 12.92 1.95
N GLU A 76 8.79 13.00 0.78
CA GLU A 76 8.11 13.12 -0.49
C GLU A 76 8.63 12.04 -1.44
N THR A 77 7.74 11.45 -2.22
CA THR A 77 8.10 10.40 -3.17
C THR A 77 7.27 10.50 -4.42
N GLN A 78 7.93 10.39 -5.57
CA GLN A 78 7.30 10.11 -6.86
C GLN A 78 7.76 8.73 -7.33
N THR A 79 6.82 7.83 -7.58
CA THR A 79 7.09 6.46 -8.01
C THR A 79 6.41 6.20 -9.34
N TRP A 80 7.17 5.71 -10.30
CA TRP A 80 6.64 5.11 -11.52
C TRP A 80 6.68 3.60 -11.33
N LYS A 81 5.51 3.00 -11.44
CA LYS A 81 5.36 1.55 -11.31
C LYS A 81 4.49 1.03 -12.44
N GLN A 82 4.63 -0.25 -12.70
CA GLN A 82 3.79 -0.96 -13.65
C GLN A 82 3.50 -2.35 -13.12
N PHE A 83 2.49 -3.00 -13.68
CA PHE A 83 2.43 -4.44 -13.66
C PHE A 83 2.23 -4.99 -15.06
N ARG A 84 2.80 -6.16 -15.31
CA ARG A 84 2.55 -6.96 -16.50
C ARG A 84 1.54 -8.05 -16.17
N VAL A 85 0.53 -8.24 -17.01
CA VAL A 85 -0.31 -9.45 -16.98
C VAL A 85 0.41 -10.53 -17.78
N VAL A 86 0.89 -11.57 -17.09
CA VAL A 86 1.64 -12.68 -17.68
C VAL A 86 0.70 -13.66 -18.35
N THR A 87 -0.33 -14.10 -17.63
CA THR A 87 -1.35 -15.05 -18.08
C THR A 87 -2.69 -14.70 -17.46
N VAL A 88 -3.77 -15.17 -18.09
CA VAL A 88 -5.13 -15.16 -17.54
C VAL A 88 -5.68 -16.57 -17.69
N ASP A 89 -6.23 -17.13 -16.61
CA ASP A 89 -6.83 -18.48 -16.64
C ASP A 89 -8.29 -18.44 -17.10
N GLU A 90 -8.91 -19.63 -17.20
CA GLU A 90 -10.30 -19.79 -17.65
C GLU A 90 -11.32 -19.13 -16.70
N GLN A 91 -10.96 -18.91 -15.44
CA GLN A 91 -11.80 -18.21 -14.45
C GLN A 91 -11.61 -16.68 -14.51
N GLY A 92 -10.72 -16.19 -15.38
CA GLY A 92 -10.37 -14.78 -15.50
C GLY A 92 -9.35 -14.31 -14.46
N ASN A 93 -8.73 -15.21 -13.68
CA ASN A 93 -7.70 -14.81 -12.73
C ASN A 93 -6.44 -14.37 -13.49
N GLY A 94 -5.94 -13.19 -13.16
CA GLY A 94 -4.74 -12.63 -13.75
C GLY A 94 -3.51 -13.02 -12.94
N THR A 95 -2.46 -13.46 -13.63
CA THR A 95 -1.13 -13.63 -13.06
C THR A 95 -0.29 -12.38 -13.37
N LEU A 96 0.02 -11.58 -12.37
CA LEU A 96 0.62 -10.25 -12.50
C LEU A 96 2.06 -10.21 -11.97
N GLU A 97 2.91 -9.43 -12.64
CA GLU A 97 4.28 -9.12 -12.21
C GLU A 97 4.40 -7.60 -11.95
N PRO A 98 4.36 -7.14 -10.69
CA PRO A 98 4.57 -5.74 -10.35
C PRO A 98 6.05 -5.36 -10.44
N ILE A 99 6.32 -4.16 -10.96
CA ILE A 99 7.65 -3.62 -11.22
C ILE A 99 7.66 -2.13 -10.85
N ILE A 100 8.64 -1.71 -10.06
CA ILE A 100 8.97 -0.29 -9.91
C ILE A 100 9.97 0.07 -10.99
N THR A 101 9.69 1.09 -11.81
CA THR A 101 10.55 1.49 -12.94
C THR A 101 11.40 2.71 -12.62
N ARG A 102 10.91 3.60 -11.75
CA ARG A 102 11.64 4.79 -11.28
C ARG A 102 11.11 5.23 -9.93
N VAL A 103 11.99 5.82 -9.12
CA VAL A 103 11.60 6.61 -7.96
C VAL A 103 12.36 7.93 -7.91
N LYS A 104 11.70 8.96 -7.38
CA LYS A 104 12.32 10.17 -6.82
C LYS A 104 11.89 10.29 -5.38
N MET A 105 12.83 10.52 -4.49
CA MET A 105 12.59 10.58 -3.05
C MET A 105 13.28 11.78 -2.45
N GLN A 106 12.62 12.38 -1.47
CA GLN A 106 13.17 13.42 -0.61
C GLN A 106 12.75 13.09 0.82
N ALA A 107 13.68 13.25 1.75
CA ALA A 107 13.40 13.07 3.16
C ALA A 107 14.18 14.07 4.00
N GLN A 108 13.53 14.57 5.05
CA GLN A 108 14.14 15.50 5.99
C GLN A 108 13.74 15.15 7.42
N PHE A 109 14.70 15.29 8.34
CA PHE A 109 14.49 15.10 9.77
C PHE A 109 14.92 16.35 10.52
N ASN A 110 13.98 17.00 11.21
CA ASN A 110 14.15 18.30 11.84
C ASN A 110 14.78 19.31 10.87
N ASN A 111 15.82 20.00 11.32
CA ASN A 111 16.59 20.96 10.54
C ASN A 111 17.87 20.33 9.95
N LEU A 112 17.96 18.99 9.90
CA LEU A 112 19.07 18.34 9.21
C LEU A 112 18.94 18.58 7.70
N PRO A 113 20.06 18.55 6.96
CA PRO A 113 20.02 18.63 5.50
C PRO A 113 19.08 17.57 4.91
N GLU A 114 18.30 17.98 3.91
CA GLU A 114 17.46 17.07 3.15
C GLU A 114 18.32 16.05 2.41
N VAL A 115 17.85 14.80 2.40
CA VAL A 115 18.40 13.72 1.58
C VAL A 115 17.47 13.50 0.41
N SER A 116 17.99 13.63 -0.81
CA SER A 116 17.23 13.40 -2.03
C SER A 116 17.92 12.41 -2.96
N TRP A 117 17.10 11.69 -3.73
CA TRP A 117 17.59 10.70 -4.70
C TRP A 117 16.60 10.50 -5.84
N ASP A 118 17.11 10.48 -7.07
CA ASP A 118 16.36 10.10 -8.28
C ASP A 118 17.07 8.93 -8.94
N SER A 119 16.37 7.80 -9.05
CA SER A 119 16.93 6.55 -9.59
C SER A 119 17.35 6.66 -11.06
N GLN A 120 16.99 7.72 -11.79
CA GLN A 120 17.43 7.96 -13.17
C GLN A 120 18.72 8.78 -13.29
N THR A 121 19.19 9.41 -12.22
CA THR A 121 20.36 10.33 -12.29
C THR A 121 21.72 9.62 -12.25
N GLY A 122 21.74 8.29 -12.08
CA GLY A 122 22.96 7.48 -12.10
C GLY A 122 23.85 7.60 -10.85
N GLY A 123 23.45 8.36 -9.84
CA GLY A 123 24.13 8.44 -8.55
C GLY A 123 23.87 7.25 -7.63
N GLU A 124 24.84 6.92 -6.78
CA GLU A 124 24.64 5.90 -5.74
C GLU A 124 23.48 6.28 -4.82
N PRO A 125 22.57 5.34 -4.51
CA PRO A 125 21.48 5.61 -3.58
C PRO A 125 22.05 5.92 -2.19
N PRO A 126 21.56 6.99 -1.51
CA PRO A 126 21.80 7.17 -0.09
C PRO A 126 21.50 5.89 0.70
N LYS A 127 22.24 5.67 1.80
CA LYS A 127 22.14 4.44 2.60
C LYS A 127 20.69 4.08 2.97
N ASP A 128 19.89 5.08 3.30
CA ASP A 128 18.49 4.91 3.70
C ASP A 128 17.58 4.48 2.53
N PHE A 129 17.99 4.69 1.28
CA PHE A 129 17.26 4.30 0.07
C PHE A 129 17.85 3.06 -0.63
N ALA A 130 19.00 2.55 -0.17
CA ALA A 130 19.67 1.39 -0.77
C ALA A 130 18.79 0.12 -0.87
N PRO A 131 17.96 -0.24 0.14
CA PRO A 131 17.06 -1.38 0.01
C PRO A 131 16.03 -1.21 -1.11
N LEU A 132 15.50 0.00 -1.30
CA LEU A 132 14.55 0.28 -2.37
C LEU A 132 15.23 0.24 -3.75
N ALA A 133 16.46 0.75 -3.86
CA ALA A 133 17.20 0.73 -5.12
C ALA A 133 17.36 -0.70 -5.68
N GLN A 134 17.50 -1.69 -4.81
CA GLN A 134 17.61 -3.11 -5.22
C GLN A 134 16.32 -3.69 -5.81
N THR A 135 15.18 -2.99 -5.68
CA THR A 135 13.87 -3.45 -6.19
C THR A 135 13.47 -2.86 -7.53
N ILE A 136 14.23 -1.89 -8.04
CA ILE A 136 13.89 -1.15 -9.25
C ILE A 136 14.27 -1.96 -10.50
N GLY A 137 13.40 -1.95 -11.50
CA GLY A 137 13.66 -2.45 -12.85
C GLY A 137 13.35 -3.92 -13.09
N ARG A 138 12.93 -4.68 -12.06
CA ARG A 138 12.54 -6.08 -12.21
C ARG A 138 11.37 -6.48 -11.31
N ALA A 139 10.65 -7.51 -11.72
CA ALA A 139 9.66 -8.14 -10.86
C ALA A 139 10.34 -9.07 -9.86
N HIS A 140 9.89 -9.03 -8.62
CA HIS A 140 10.36 -9.94 -7.56
C HIS A 140 9.35 -11.02 -7.20
N THR A 141 8.09 -10.81 -7.58
CA THR A 141 7.00 -11.72 -7.30
C THR A 141 6.10 -11.82 -8.52
N ARG A 142 5.42 -12.95 -8.60
CA ARG A 142 4.30 -13.19 -9.47
C ARG A 142 3.08 -13.41 -8.57
N ILE A 143 2.02 -12.63 -8.79
CA ILE A 143 0.85 -12.61 -7.92
C ILE A 143 -0.37 -12.97 -8.74
N VAL A 144 -1.16 -13.93 -8.25
CA VAL A 144 -2.42 -14.32 -8.89
C VAL A 144 -3.55 -13.55 -8.22
N PHE A 145 -4.34 -12.84 -9.03
CA PHE A 145 -5.50 -12.09 -8.60
C PHE A 145 -6.77 -12.61 -9.25
N ALA A 146 -7.84 -12.73 -8.48
CA ALA A 146 -9.18 -12.93 -9.04
C ALA A 146 -9.73 -11.64 -9.67
N PRO A 147 -10.78 -11.72 -10.53
CA PRO A 147 -11.41 -10.55 -11.14
C PRO A 147 -11.95 -9.51 -10.15
N ASN A 148 -12.21 -9.87 -8.90
CA ASN A 148 -12.63 -8.94 -7.85
C ASN A 148 -11.45 -8.32 -7.07
N GLY A 149 -10.20 -8.55 -7.49
CA GLY A 149 -9.00 -8.05 -6.81
C GLY A 149 -8.56 -8.88 -5.59
N GLU A 150 -9.15 -10.05 -5.38
CA GLU A 150 -8.73 -10.99 -4.34
C GLU A 150 -7.34 -11.54 -4.66
N LEU A 151 -6.39 -11.38 -3.74
CA LEU A 151 -5.06 -11.94 -3.85
C LEU A 151 -5.14 -13.43 -3.52
N LEU A 152 -4.94 -14.28 -4.53
CA LEU A 152 -5.07 -15.74 -4.41
C LEU A 152 -3.74 -16.40 -4.06
N LYS A 153 -2.64 -15.92 -4.66
CA LYS A 153 -1.31 -16.54 -4.52
C LYS A 153 -0.20 -15.54 -4.78
N ILE A 154 0.92 -15.73 -4.08
CA ILE A 154 2.18 -15.04 -4.37
C ILE A 154 3.25 -16.09 -4.64
N THR A 155 4.12 -15.84 -5.61
CA THR A 155 5.26 -16.69 -5.94
C THR A 155 6.49 -15.81 -6.13
N PRO A 156 7.48 -15.88 -5.23
CA PRO A 156 8.76 -15.20 -5.40
C PRO A 156 9.46 -15.65 -6.68
N LEU A 157 10.09 -14.71 -7.38
CA LEU A 157 10.91 -14.97 -8.55
C LEU A 157 12.39 -15.17 -8.15
N PRO A 158 13.21 -15.85 -8.96
CA PRO A 158 14.64 -15.99 -8.68
C PRO A 158 15.33 -14.64 -8.41
N GLY A 159 16.09 -14.58 -7.32
CA GLY A 159 16.77 -13.34 -6.91
C GLY A 159 15.87 -12.31 -6.23
N ALA A 160 14.66 -12.69 -5.82
CA ALA A 160 13.85 -11.91 -4.88
C ALA A 160 14.61 -11.70 -3.55
N PRO A 161 14.56 -10.49 -2.96
CA PRO A 161 15.05 -10.24 -1.62
C PRO A 161 14.49 -11.24 -0.60
N GLU A 162 15.30 -11.60 0.39
CA GLU A 162 14.95 -12.60 1.42
C GLU A 162 13.64 -12.27 2.15
N HIS A 163 13.36 -10.99 2.42
CA HIS A 163 12.12 -10.56 3.04
C HIS A 163 10.85 -10.86 2.21
N LEU A 164 10.99 -11.13 0.90
CA LEU A 164 9.92 -11.56 0.01
C LEU A 164 9.87 -13.08 -0.17
N ALA A 165 10.86 -13.84 0.30
CA ALA A 165 10.88 -15.30 0.17
C ALA A 165 9.65 -15.93 0.86
N HIS A 166 9.26 -15.39 2.02
CA HIS A 166 8.08 -15.81 2.78
C HIS A 166 6.76 -15.21 2.27
N ALA A 167 6.79 -14.38 1.23
CA ALA A 167 5.55 -13.85 0.65
C ALA A 167 4.69 -14.97 0.05
N ALA A 168 5.28 -16.11 -0.33
CA ALA A 168 4.56 -17.29 -0.82
C ALA A 168 3.74 -18.00 0.27
N ASP A 169 4.22 -17.94 1.52
CA ASP A 169 3.70 -18.76 2.62
C ASP A 169 2.28 -18.33 3.02
N LYS A 170 1.94 -17.06 2.76
CA LYS A 170 0.62 -16.47 3.02
C LYS A 170 0.27 -15.47 1.93
N ALA A 171 -0.96 -15.52 1.44
CA ALA A 171 -1.61 -14.48 0.66
C ALA A 171 -1.82 -13.21 1.52
N ASP A 172 -0.73 -12.63 2.02
CA ASP A 172 -0.74 -11.55 2.99
C ASP A 172 -1.37 -10.30 2.35
N PRO A 173 -2.45 -9.76 2.92
CA PRO A 173 -3.14 -8.58 2.41
C PRO A 173 -2.22 -7.35 2.22
N LYS A 174 -1.07 -7.29 2.91
CA LYS A 174 -0.07 -6.23 2.71
C LYS A 174 0.55 -6.22 1.30
N HIS A 175 0.53 -7.35 0.60
CA HIS A 175 1.02 -7.48 -0.76
C HIS A 175 -0.08 -7.24 -1.81
N ASN A 176 -1.33 -7.04 -1.38
CA ASN A 176 -2.42 -6.72 -2.30
C ASN A 176 -2.34 -5.24 -2.70
N PHE A 177 -1.98 -5.01 -3.96
CA PHE A 177 -1.95 -3.68 -4.58
C PHE A 177 -3.20 -3.37 -5.40
N LEU A 178 -4.16 -4.28 -5.47
CA LEU A 178 -5.50 -4.05 -6.01
C LEU A 178 -6.48 -3.76 -4.86
N ILE A 179 -7.63 -3.18 -5.20
CA ILE A 179 -8.73 -3.01 -4.25
C ILE A 179 -9.67 -4.20 -4.34
N MET A 180 -10.33 -4.53 -3.24
CA MET A 180 -11.34 -5.57 -3.23
C MET A 180 -12.67 -5.01 -3.76
N LEU A 181 -13.14 -5.54 -4.88
CA LEU A 181 -14.41 -5.21 -5.50
C LEU A 181 -15.50 -6.21 -5.04
N PRO A 182 -16.80 -5.82 -5.08
CA PRO A 182 -17.87 -6.73 -4.73
C PRO A 182 -17.99 -7.84 -5.79
N LYS A 183 -18.27 -9.07 -5.34
CA LYS A 183 -18.46 -10.23 -6.25
C LYS A 183 -19.76 -10.12 -7.05
N GLU A 184 -20.76 -9.50 -6.47
CA GLU A 184 -22.06 -9.27 -7.10
C GLU A 184 -22.14 -7.88 -7.75
N PRO A 185 -22.96 -7.71 -8.80
CA PRO A 185 -23.28 -6.39 -9.33
C PRO A 185 -23.90 -5.48 -8.26
N VAL A 186 -23.51 -4.20 -8.26
CA VAL A 186 -23.93 -3.22 -7.25
C VAL A 186 -24.43 -1.93 -7.89
N GLY A 187 -25.43 -1.29 -7.27
CA GLY A 187 -25.93 0.03 -7.63
C GLY A 187 -25.23 1.16 -6.88
N VAL A 188 -25.51 2.40 -7.27
CA VAL A 188 -25.00 3.58 -6.56
C VAL A 188 -25.49 3.60 -5.11
N GLY A 189 -24.63 3.96 -4.18
CA GLY A 189 -24.86 3.88 -2.74
C GLY A 189 -24.57 2.51 -2.12
N ALA A 190 -24.15 1.52 -2.92
CA ALA A 190 -23.74 0.22 -2.40
C ALA A 190 -22.55 0.35 -1.46
N VAL A 191 -22.52 -0.53 -0.45
CA VAL A 191 -21.46 -0.59 0.55
C VAL A 191 -20.96 -2.03 0.66
N TRP A 192 -19.66 -2.21 0.60
CA TRP A 192 -19.02 -3.48 0.89
C TRP A 192 -17.77 -3.28 1.74
N LYS A 193 -17.39 -4.33 2.45
CA LYS A 193 -16.31 -4.32 3.43
C LYS A 193 -15.35 -5.46 3.16
N ASP A 194 -14.06 -5.20 3.35
CA ASP A 194 -13.05 -6.25 3.50
C ASP A 194 -12.35 -6.08 4.85
N ARG A 195 -12.06 -7.21 5.51
CA ARG A 195 -11.31 -7.25 6.77
C ARG A 195 -9.99 -7.93 6.54
N PHE A 196 -8.94 -7.40 7.16
CA PHE A 196 -7.62 -8.01 7.13
C PHE A 196 -6.92 -7.77 8.47
N GLN A 197 -5.98 -8.64 8.78
CA GLN A 197 -5.17 -8.51 9.98
C GLN A 197 -3.80 -7.95 9.65
N THR A 198 -3.28 -7.14 10.56
CA THR A 198 -1.90 -6.67 10.51
C THR A 198 -1.23 -6.94 11.85
N PRO A 199 0.00 -7.49 11.87
CA PRO A 199 0.72 -7.64 13.12
C PRO A 199 1.17 -6.26 13.64
N VAL A 200 1.07 -6.08 14.95
CA VAL A 200 1.67 -4.99 15.71
C VAL A 200 2.59 -5.59 16.78
N SER A 201 3.67 -4.89 17.12
CA SER A 201 4.57 -5.32 18.19
C SER A 201 3.94 -5.04 19.55
N VAL A 202 4.03 -6.02 20.47
CA VAL A 202 3.58 -5.90 21.86
C VAL A 202 4.74 -6.06 22.86
N GLY A 203 5.99 -5.95 22.39
CA GLY A 203 7.20 -6.08 23.19
C GLY A 203 7.79 -7.50 23.21
N ASN A 204 9.06 -7.62 23.62
CA ASN A 204 9.78 -8.90 23.73
C ASN A 204 9.78 -9.77 22.45
N GLY A 205 9.72 -9.14 21.28
CA GLY A 205 9.64 -9.84 20.00
C GLY A 205 8.27 -10.48 19.71
N LEU A 206 7.27 -10.28 20.56
CA LEU A 206 5.91 -10.77 20.37
C LEU A 206 5.10 -9.81 19.50
N THR A 207 4.21 -10.38 18.69
CA THR A 207 3.27 -9.63 17.86
C THR A 207 1.83 -10.01 18.17
N GLN A 208 0.94 -9.01 18.13
CA GLN A 208 -0.50 -9.21 18.21
C GLN A 208 -1.14 -8.93 16.83
N PRO A 209 -2.05 -9.78 16.33
CA PRO A 209 -2.83 -9.46 15.14
C PRO A 209 -3.90 -8.42 15.47
N ILE A 210 -3.92 -7.32 14.72
CA ILE A 210 -4.96 -6.29 14.79
C ILE A 210 -5.81 -6.37 13.53
N THR A 211 -7.12 -6.47 13.71
CA THR A 211 -8.09 -6.49 12.60
C THR A 211 -8.41 -5.06 12.18
N LEU A 212 -8.17 -4.75 10.91
CA LEU A 212 -8.64 -3.56 10.22
C LEU A 212 -9.78 -3.93 9.28
N GLN A 213 -10.60 -2.94 8.95
CA GLN A 213 -11.66 -3.06 7.96
C GLN A 213 -11.57 -1.89 6.99
N ARG A 214 -11.50 -2.21 5.70
CA ARG A 214 -11.78 -1.26 4.63
C ARG A 214 -13.27 -1.31 4.33
N GLN A 215 -13.89 -0.16 4.28
CA GLN A 215 -15.25 0.02 3.80
C GLN A 215 -15.18 0.81 2.50
N TYR A 216 -15.88 0.33 1.49
CA TYR A 216 -16.03 0.98 0.21
C TYR A 216 -17.48 1.38 0.01
N THR A 217 -17.68 2.51 -0.66
CA THR A 217 -19.02 2.96 -1.08
C THR A 217 -18.96 3.36 -2.54
N LEU A 218 -19.83 2.79 -3.38
CA LEU A 218 -19.99 3.25 -4.76
C LEU A 218 -20.75 4.58 -4.74
N VAL A 219 -20.04 5.70 -4.89
CA VAL A 219 -20.60 7.06 -4.76
C VAL A 219 -21.38 7.45 -6.00
N GLY A 220 -20.89 7.06 -7.18
CA GLY A 220 -21.52 7.42 -8.45
C GLY A 220 -20.84 6.73 -9.62
N ILE A 221 -21.53 6.78 -10.77
CA ILE A 221 -21.00 6.30 -12.04
C ILE A 221 -21.24 7.39 -13.08
N ASN A 222 -20.19 7.81 -13.78
CA ASN A 222 -20.26 8.75 -14.89
C ASN A 222 -19.63 8.12 -16.14
N GLY A 223 -20.46 7.76 -17.11
CA GLY A 223 -20.03 6.93 -18.24
C GLY A 223 -19.50 5.58 -17.74
N SER A 224 -18.26 5.25 -18.09
CA SER A 224 -17.59 4.02 -17.62
C SER A 224 -16.87 4.19 -16.28
N ILE A 225 -16.83 5.39 -15.69
CA ILE A 225 -16.04 5.66 -14.49
C ILE A 225 -16.92 5.56 -13.24
N ALA A 226 -16.60 4.58 -12.39
CA ALA A 226 -17.15 4.42 -11.05
C ALA A 226 -16.28 5.15 -10.01
N THR A 227 -16.89 6.08 -9.28
CA THR A 227 -16.26 6.75 -8.14
C THR A 227 -16.59 5.96 -6.87
N ILE A 228 -15.55 5.50 -6.17
CA ILE A 228 -15.65 4.66 -4.97
C ILE A 228 -14.97 5.39 -3.80
N ALA A 229 -15.71 5.66 -2.73
CA ALA A 229 -15.11 6.15 -1.49
C ALA A 229 -14.50 4.98 -0.70
N LEU A 230 -13.36 5.21 -0.06
CA LEU A 230 -12.64 4.27 0.79
C LEU A 230 -12.50 4.86 2.21
N LYS A 231 -12.76 4.04 3.23
CA LYS A 231 -12.42 4.34 4.62
C LYS A 231 -11.84 3.10 5.29
N THR A 232 -10.70 3.25 5.95
CA THR A 232 -10.09 2.17 6.75
C THR A 232 -10.24 2.46 8.24
N SER A 233 -10.75 1.50 9.00
CA SER A 233 -10.97 1.61 10.44
C SER A 233 -10.33 0.42 11.18
N VAL A 234 -9.85 0.65 12.40
CA VAL A 234 -9.48 -0.43 13.32
C VAL A 234 -10.74 -1.01 13.94
N ILE A 235 -10.88 -2.34 13.92
CA ILE A 235 -12.03 -3.05 14.50
C ILE A 235 -11.67 -3.69 15.85
N THR A 236 -10.44 -4.17 16.00
CA THR A 236 -9.96 -4.66 17.30
C THR A 236 -9.95 -3.50 18.31
N PRO A 237 -10.63 -3.62 19.47
CA PRO A 237 -10.56 -2.60 20.51
C PRO A 237 -9.12 -2.40 20.98
N LEU A 238 -8.68 -1.15 21.02
CA LEU A 238 -7.34 -0.77 21.47
C LEU A 238 -7.43 -0.06 22.82
N ASN A 239 -6.65 -0.54 23.78
CA ASN A 239 -6.52 0.06 25.12
C ASN A 239 -5.06 0.49 25.40
N ASN A 240 -4.23 0.53 24.37
CA ASN A 240 -2.79 0.81 24.47
C ASN A 240 -2.38 1.83 23.38
N ALA A 241 -1.96 3.01 23.83
CA ALA A 241 -1.52 4.10 22.96
C ALA A 241 -0.30 3.75 22.10
N GLU A 242 0.59 2.87 22.56
CA GLU A 242 1.76 2.44 21.78
C GLU A 242 1.34 1.59 20.58
N ILE A 243 0.29 0.77 20.74
CA ILE A 243 -0.31 0.01 19.64
C ILE A 243 -1.02 0.95 18.67
N GLU A 244 -1.81 1.92 19.18
CA GLU A 244 -2.44 2.95 18.35
C GLU A 244 -1.41 3.74 17.53
N GLY A 245 -0.29 4.11 18.15
CA GLY A 245 0.83 4.79 17.49
C GLY A 245 1.40 4.00 16.31
N GLN A 246 1.53 2.68 16.43
CA GLN A 246 1.98 1.81 15.32
C GLN A 246 1.00 1.76 14.15
N LEU A 247 -0.29 2.04 14.40
CA LEU A 247 -1.36 2.00 13.41
C LEU A 247 -1.72 3.39 12.85
N ILE A 248 -1.06 4.45 13.33
CA ILE A 248 -1.45 5.85 13.05
C ILE A 248 -1.52 6.19 11.55
N GLN A 249 -0.73 5.52 10.71
CA GLN A 249 -0.73 5.67 9.25
C GLN A 249 -1.51 4.56 8.50
N ARG A 250 -2.09 3.59 9.21
CA ARG A 250 -2.75 2.40 8.64
C ARG A 250 -4.27 2.54 8.50
N THR A 251 -4.82 3.72 8.75
CA THR A 251 -6.27 4.02 8.66
C THR A 251 -6.60 5.12 7.62
N PRO A 252 -6.11 5.01 6.37
CA PRO A 252 -6.37 6.02 5.37
C PRO A 252 -7.85 6.06 4.98
N SER A 253 -8.30 7.25 4.54
CA SER A 253 -9.56 7.45 3.83
C SER A 253 -9.27 8.10 2.47
N GLY A 254 -10.16 7.91 1.49
CA GLY A 254 -9.87 8.34 0.14
C GLY A 254 -10.96 8.06 -0.89
N THR A 255 -10.60 8.21 -2.15
CA THR A 255 -11.45 8.01 -3.32
C THR A 255 -10.69 7.23 -4.38
N ILE A 256 -11.38 6.32 -5.07
CA ILE A 256 -10.88 5.55 -6.21
C ILE A 256 -11.79 5.83 -7.39
N GLU A 257 -11.20 6.10 -8.56
CA GLU A 257 -11.89 6.12 -9.85
C GLU A 257 -11.55 4.82 -10.59
N PHE A 258 -12.57 4.04 -10.90
CA PHE A 258 -12.44 2.73 -11.55
C PHE A 258 -13.14 2.75 -12.91
N ASP A 259 -12.42 2.40 -13.98
CA ASP A 259 -13.01 2.25 -15.31
C ASP A 259 -13.63 0.85 -15.43
N ILE A 260 -14.97 0.79 -15.44
CA ILE A 260 -15.78 -0.43 -15.52
C ILE A 260 -15.55 -1.15 -16.85
N ASP A 261 -15.36 -0.41 -17.94
CA ASP A 261 -15.23 -0.97 -19.27
C ASP A 261 -13.85 -1.60 -19.46
N ARG A 262 -12.80 -0.92 -18.99
CA ARG A 262 -11.42 -1.40 -19.05
C ARG A 262 -11.05 -2.33 -17.89
N GLY A 263 -11.83 -2.33 -16.81
CA GLY A 263 -11.54 -3.09 -15.60
C GLY A 263 -10.21 -2.69 -14.94
N VAL A 264 -9.96 -1.39 -14.80
CA VAL A 264 -8.69 -0.85 -14.26
C VAL A 264 -8.95 0.37 -13.38
N ILE A 265 -8.10 0.55 -12.36
CA ILE A 265 -8.10 1.79 -11.57
C ILE A 265 -7.52 2.91 -12.44
N VAL A 266 -8.28 3.99 -12.61
CA VAL A 266 -7.82 5.19 -13.33
C VAL A 266 -7.05 6.12 -12.39
N SER A 267 -7.52 6.25 -11.15
CA SER A 267 -6.81 6.98 -10.11
C SER A 267 -7.27 6.55 -8.72
N GLN A 268 -6.41 6.74 -7.73
CA GLN A 268 -6.81 6.71 -6.34
C GLN A 268 -6.13 7.86 -5.59
N ALA A 269 -6.84 8.45 -4.64
CA ALA A 269 -6.29 9.40 -3.70
C ALA A 269 -6.64 8.96 -2.29
N SER A 270 -5.68 9.04 -1.36
CA SER A 270 -5.92 8.75 0.04
C SER A 270 -5.12 9.69 0.94
N SER A 271 -5.61 9.86 2.16
CA SER A 271 -4.92 10.66 3.17
C SER A 271 -5.07 10.06 4.57
N VAL A 272 -4.12 10.42 5.41
CA VAL A 272 -4.15 10.21 6.86
C VAL A 272 -4.00 11.57 7.53
N ASN A 273 -4.77 11.81 8.58
CA ASN A 273 -4.54 12.90 9.51
C ASN A 273 -4.98 12.44 10.90
N ASN A 274 -4.02 11.89 11.65
CA ASN A 274 -4.28 11.23 12.92
C ASN A 274 -3.33 11.75 14.00
N GLN A 275 -3.77 11.65 15.26
CA GLN A 275 -2.98 11.99 16.43
C GLN A 275 -3.20 10.95 17.52
N VAL A 276 -2.12 10.56 18.20
CA VAL A 276 -2.14 9.64 19.35
C VAL A 276 -1.31 10.25 20.48
N VAL A 277 -1.88 10.27 21.69
CA VAL A 277 -1.19 10.71 22.90
C VAL A 277 -0.61 9.48 23.59
N ASN A 278 0.58 9.61 24.18
CA ASN A 278 1.33 8.55 24.85
C ASN A 278 1.83 7.41 23.92
N ALA A 279 1.83 7.62 22.60
CA ALA A 279 2.27 6.62 21.62
C ALA A 279 3.74 6.17 21.77
N MET A 280 4.58 7.03 22.34
CA MET A 280 6.00 6.78 22.58
C MET A 280 6.33 6.90 24.09
N GLY A 281 5.36 6.53 24.94
CA GLY A 281 5.42 6.64 26.40
C GLY A 281 4.76 7.90 26.97
N PRO A 282 4.64 8.01 28.30
CA PRO A 282 3.88 9.07 28.96
C PRO A 282 4.34 10.50 28.58
N GLY A 283 3.36 11.38 28.34
CA GLY A 283 3.59 12.79 28.02
C GLY A 283 4.05 13.04 26.57
N THR A 284 3.94 12.04 25.70
CA THR A 284 4.25 12.18 24.27
C THR A 284 2.99 12.45 23.44
N ARG A 285 3.15 13.14 22.31
CA ARG A 285 2.13 13.29 21.28
C ARG A 285 2.75 12.93 19.93
N LEU A 286 2.10 12.02 19.22
CA LEU A 286 2.46 11.62 17.87
C LEU A 286 1.35 12.09 16.92
N GLN A 287 1.72 12.85 15.90
CA GLN A 287 0.83 13.29 14.83
C GLN A 287 1.39 12.76 13.51
N ALA A 288 0.51 12.24 12.67
CA ALA A 288 0.87 11.77 11.34
C ALA A 288 -0.12 12.33 10.31
N GLU A 289 0.45 12.96 9.29
CA GLU A 289 -0.24 13.44 8.11
C GLU A 289 0.37 12.76 6.90
N SER A 290 -0.46 12.28 5.98
CA SER A 290 0.02 11.83 4.68
C SER A 290 -1.01 12.02 3.60
N GLU A 291 -0.54 12.18 2.37
CA GLU A 291 -1.33 12.13 1.16
C GLU A 291 -0.68 11.15 0.18
N THR A 292 -1.50 10.45 -0.58
CA THR A 292 -1.04 9.63 -1.71
C THR A 292 -2.02 9.84 -2.86
N ARG A 293 -1.48 10.07 -4.05
CA ARG A 293 -2.22 10.13 -5.31
C ARG A 293 -1.57 9.18 -6.29
N GLU A 294 -2.32 8.20 -6.74
CA GLU A 294 -1.95 7.26 -7.81
C GLU A 294 -2.81 7.54 -9.02
N LYS A 295 -2.21 7.60 -10.20
CA LYS A 295 -2.91 7.81 -11.46
C LYS A 295 -2.38 6.88 -12.52
N LEU A 296 -3.29 6.30 -13.29
CA LEU A 296 -2.97 5.55 -14.49
C LEU A 296 -2.25 6.48 -15.47
N ALA A 297 -1.01 6.14 -15.81
CA ALA A 297 -0.27 6.86 -16.83
C ALA A 297 -0.94 6.61 -18.19
N GLY A 298 -0.99 7.63 -19.04
CA GLY A 298 -1.38 7.45 -20.44
C GLY A 298 -0.45 6.45 -21.14
N PRO A 299 -0.83 5.95 -22.33
CA PRO A 299 0.07 5.15 -23.15
C PRO A 299 1.25 6.01 -23.62
N THR A 300 2.26 6.20 -22.77
CA THR A 300 3.46 6.98 -23.10
C THR A 300 4.64 6.03 -23.14
N ALA A 301 5.17 5.87 -24.37
CA ALA A 301 6.46 5.31 -24.76
C ALA A 301 7.02 4.22 -23.82
N THR A 302 6.81 2.98 -24.25
CA THR A 302 7.57 1.78 -23.87
C THR A 302 9.05 2.08 -23.65
N VAL A 303 9.44 2.43 -22.42
CA VAL A 303 10.79 2.15 -21.96
C VAL A 303 10.75 0.68 -21.56
N GLN A 304 10.87 -0.18 -22.56
CA GLN A 304 11.15 -1.59 -22.34
C GLN A 304 12.46 -1.65 -21.54
N PRO A 305 12.46 -2.19 -20.31
CA PRO A 305 13.70 -2.40 -19.59
C PRO A 305 14.62 -3.25 -20.46
N ALA A 306 15.86 -2.82 -20.66
CA ALA A 306 16.83 -3.47 -21.54
C ALA A 306 17.12 -4.94 -21.17
N ALA A 307 16.61 -5.43 -20.04
CA ALA A 307 16.81 -6.78 -19.52
C ALA A 307 15.77 -7.82 -19.96
N LEU A 308 14.80 -7.50 -20.85
CA LEU A 308 13.88 -8.49 -21.43
C LEU A 308 14.20 -8.75 -22.90
N LYS A 309 15.41 -9.24 -23.18
CA LYS A 309 15.71 -9.98 -24.41
C LYS A 309 15.85 -11.45 -24.05
N ARG A 310 14.84 -12.21 -24.49
CA ARG A 310 14.70 -13.67 -24.65
C ARG A 310 15.58 -14.59 -23.80
#